data_AF-A0A840CEV2-F1
#
_entry.id   AF-A0A840CEV2-F1
#
_cell.length_a   1.000
_cell.length_b   1.000
_cell.length_c   1.000
_cell.angle_alpha   90.00
_cell.angle_beta   90.00
_cell.angle_gamma   90.00
#
_symmetry.space_group_name_H-M   'P 1'
#
loop_
_entity.id
_entity.type
_entity.pdbx_description
1 polymer ?
#
loop_
_entity_poly.entity_id
_entity_poly.type
_entity_poly.pdbx_seq_one_letter_code
_entity_poly.pdbx_strand_id
1 'polypeptide(L)'
;MTNKLILNEQIREFLNSDDKDLWNLILEDKIDEISPREDILLDKIILELFSEKQSATLNGYDFVTLKETNSTLFKDMVRLVLALDVNGKHDDLRLLVGDKLFDLIPDVVNNIKEQSKGYPRNPMNALVWAEGAGFRAALNALIYYYRLKDNADTLHFLIMNRTQITLSIMGHYRHLVGPDMLESAQIKEQLGDTDAALSFYKAVDADFKNELSWFANTPEAGLNEEDVVTLESLKKAWESIDRLSQTDQYSELCKQIDEVLSREHIEIPDFDEEDEDE
;
A
#
# COMPACT_ATOMS: atom_id res chain seq x y z
N MET A 1 4.63 -22.15 -15.14
CA MET A 1 3.64 -22.75 -14.20
C MET A 1 3.08 -21.62 -13.39
N THR A 2 1.83 -21.23 -13.62
CA THR A 2 1.17 -20.18 -12.85
C THR A 2 0.78 -20.78 -11.50
N ASN A 3 1.53 -20.48 -10.44
CA ASN A 3 1.21 -20.94 -9.08
C ASN A 3 -0.12 -20.33 -8.67
N LYS A 4 -1.20 -21.12 -8.69
CA LYS A 4 -2.53 -20.73 -8.23
C LYS A 4 -2.46 -20.10 -6.83
N LEU A 5 -3.20 -19.01 -6.60
CA LEU A 5 -3.23 -18.36 -5.29
C LEU A 5 -3.89 -19.29 -4.25
N ILE A 6 -3.25 -19.47 -3.10
CA ILE A 6 -3.79 -20.26 -1.98
C ILE A 6 -4.51 -19.32 -1.02
N LEU A 7 -5.74 -19.68 -0.62
CA LEU A 7 -6.53 -18.91 0.35
C LEU A 7 -5.95 -19.01 1.76
N ASN A 8 -5.09 -18.05 2.12
CA ASN A 8 -4.53 -17.89 3.46
C ASN A 8 -5.29 -16.82 4.28
N GLU A 9 -4.87 -16.61 5.52
CA GLU A 9 -5.50 -15.66 6.46
C GLU A 9 -5.57 -14.23 5.91
N GLN A 10 -4.46 -13.72 5.37
CA GLN A 10 -4.38 -12.36 4.81
C GLN A 10 -5.38 -12.15 3.66
N ILE A 11 -5.52 -13.14 2.77
CA ILE A 11 -6.50 -13.07 1.67
C ILE A 11 -7.92 -13.18 2.20
N ARG A 12 -8.16 -14.05 3.20
CA ARG A 12 -9.50 -14.18 3.83
C ARG A 12 -9.92 -12.89 4.49
N GLU A 13 -9.03 -12.22 5.23
CA GLU A 13 -9.29 -10.92 5.84
C GLU A 13 -9.58 -9.85 4.78
N PHE A 14 -8.81 -9.83 3.70
CA PHE A 14 -9.03 -8.88 2.60
C PHE A 14 -10.40 -9.06 1.91
N LEU A 15 -10.84 -10.32 1.76
CA LEU A 15 -12.15 -10.68 1.23
C LEU A 15 -13.28 -10.59 2.27
N ASN A 16 -12.96 -10.38 3.55
CA ASN A 16 -13.97 -10.19 4.60
C ASN A 16 -14.44 -8.73 4.60
N SER A 17 -15.30 -8.39 3.63
CA SER A 17 -15.90 -7.06 3.44
C SER A 17 -17.43 -7.13 3.49
N ASP A 18 -18.09 -5.98 3.26
CA ASP A 18 -19.55 -5.92 3.15
C ASP A 18 -20.09 -6.87 2.07
N ASP A 19 -19.31 -7.10 1.01
CA ASP A 19 -19.62 -8.05 -0.07
C ASP A 19 -19.10 -9.48 0.15
N LYS A 20 -18.83 -9.90 1.40
CA LYS A 20 -18.26 -11.23 1.71
C LYS A 20 -19.01 -12.40 1.05
N ASP A 21 -20.34 -12.35 1.06
CA ASP A 21 -21.16 -13.44 0.51
C ASP A 21 -20.95 -13.58 -1.00
N LEU A 22 -20.85 -12.46 -1.71
CA LEU A 22 -20.51 -12.44 -3.14
C LEU A 22 -19.13 -13.06 -3.40
N TRP A 23 -18.13 -12.72 -2.58
CA TRP A 23 -16.79 -13.31 -2.71
C TRP A 23 -16.79 -14.81 -2.42
N ASN A 24 -17.54 -15.28 -1.43
CA ASN A 24 -17.69 -16.71 -1.15
C ASN A 24 -18.31 -17.46 -2.32
N LEU A 25 -19.34 -16.91 -2.96
CA LEU A 25 -19.96 -17.51 -4.15
C LEU A 25 -18.95 -17.66 -5.29
N ILE A 26 -18.10 -16.65 -5.52
CA ILE A 26 -17.04 -16.70 -6.54
C ILE A 26 -15.98 -17.75 -6.16
N LEU A 27 -15.54 -17.79 -4.90
CA LEU A 27 -14.56 -18.76 -4.40
C LEU A 27 -15.06 -20.21 -4.57
N GLU A 28 -16.34 -20.45 -4.32
CA GLU A 28 -17.00 -21.76 -4.40
C GLU A 28 -17.45 -22.15 -5.82
N ASP A 29 -17.27 -21.27 -6.80
CA ASP A 29 -17.76 -21.46 -8.18
C ASP A 29 -19.29 -21.54 -8.29
N LYS A 30 -20.02 -20.85 -7.41
CA LYS A 30 -21.48 -20.79 -7.36
C LYS A 30 -22.00 -19.53 -8.03
N ILE A 31 -21.53 -19.27 -9.24
CA ILE A 31 -21.83 -18.03 -9.99
C ILE A 31 -23.33 -17.91 -10.29
N ASP A 32 -24.01 -19.03 -10.54
CA ASP A 32 -25.45 -19.07 -10.84
C ASP A 32 -26.32 -18.67 -9.62
N GLU A 33 -25.75 -18.65 -8.41
CA GLU A 33 -26.44 -18.23 -7.18
C GLU A 33 -26.30 -16.71 -6.92
N ILE A 34 -25.48 -16.00 -7.70
CA ILE A 34 -25.30 -14.55 -7.57
C ILE A 34 -26.59 -13.85 -7.98
N SER A 35 -27.28 -13.27 -7.00
CA SER A 35 -28.48 -12.46 -7.20
C SER A 35 -28.11 -10.98 -7.20
N PRO A 36 -28.48 -10.20 -8.25
CA PRO A 36 -28.16 -8.78 -8.28
C PRO A 36 -28.86 -8.04 -7.16
N ARG A 37 -28.09 -7.28 -6.38
CA ARG A 37 -28.63 -6.26 -5.48
C ARG A 37 -28.98 -5.01 -6.27
N GLU A 38 -30.07 -4.37 -5.88
CA GLU A 38 -30.59 -3.18 -6.57
C GLU A 38 -29.55 -2.04 -6.52
N ASP A 39 -29.30 -1.42 -7.67
CA ASP A 39 -28.37 -0.29 -7.86
C ASP A 39 -26.91 -0.51 -7.41
N ILE A 40 -26.46 -1.76 -7.23
CA ILE A 40 -25.07 -2.07 -6.91
C ILE A 40 -24.26 -2.29 -8.19
N LEU A 41 -23.36 -1.34 -8.47
CA LEU A 41 -22.52 -1.36 -9.66
C LEU A 41 -21.60 -2.58 -9.76
N LEU A 42 -21.08 -3.04 -8.61
CA LEU A 42 -20.22 -4.21 -8.51
C LEU A 42 -20.91 -5.47 -9.04
N ASP A 43 -22.16 -5.71 -8.62
CA ASP A 43 -22.96 -6.86 -9.02
C ASP A 43 -23.19 -6.86 -10.52
N LYS A 44 -23.49 -5.69 -11.09
CA LYS A 44 -23.66 -5.53 -12.54
C LYS A 44 -22.38 -5.90 -13.29
N ILE A 45 -21.23 -5.40 -12.84
CA ILE A 45 -19.93 -5.73 -13.47
C ILE A 45 -19.68 -7.23 -13.44
N ILE A 46 -19.87 -7.88 -12.28
CA ILE A 46 -19.64 -9.31 -12.10
C ILE A 46 -20.56 -10.13 -13.00
N LEU A 47 -21.85 -9.80 -13.02
CA LEU A 47 -22.83 -10.51 -13.85
C LEU A 47 -22.52 -10.36 -15.35
N GLU A 48 -22.15 -9.16 -15.82
CA GLU A 48 -21.70 -8.94 -17.20
C GLU A 48 -20.46 -9.81 -17.50
N LEU A 49 -19.43 -9.80 -16.64
CA LEU A 49 -18.21 -10.59 -16.84
C LEU A 49 -18.50 -12.09 -16.95
N PHE A 50 -19.37 -12.64 -16.10
CA PHE A 50 -19.64 -14.07 -16.13
C PHE A 50 -20.55 -14.49 -17.28
N SER A 51 -21.55 -13.67 -17.63
CA SER A 51 -22.53 -13.97 -18.69
C SER A 51 -22.03 -13.63 -20.10
N GLU A 52 -21.33 -12.51 -20.27
CA GLU A 52 -20.90 -11.99 -21.58
C GLU A 52 -19.40 -12.16 -21.83
N LYS A 53 -18.62 -12.60 -20.83
CA LYS A 53 -17.14 -12.67 -20.88
C LYS A 53 -16.46 -11.32 -21.06
N GLN A 54 -17.19 -10.23 -20.80
CA GLN A 54 -16.73 -8.85 -20.83
C GLN A 54 -17.66 -8.02 -19.94
N SER A 55 -17.25 -6.82 -19.54
CA SER A 55 -18.15 -5.87 -18.88
C SER A 55 -18.06 -4.51 -19.53
N ALA A 56 -19.13 -4.11 -20.22
CA ALA A 56 -19.27 -2.77 -20.77
C ALA A 56 -19.26 -1.72 -19.66
N THR A 57 -19.82 -2.07 -18.50
CA THR A 57 -19.87 -1.22 -17.32
C THR A 57 -18.47 -0.98 -16.74
N LEU A 58 -17.65 -2.02 -16.55
CA LEU A 58 -16.26 -1.88 -16.12
C LEU A 58 -15.42 -1.11 -17.14
N ASN A 59 -15.61 -1.41 -18.43
CA ASN A 59 -14.83 -0.79 -19.50
C ASN A 59 -15.10 0.71 -19.62
N GLY A 60 -16.36 1.12 -19.44
CA GLY A 60 -16.80 2.51 -19.51
C GLY A 60 -16.71 3.28 -18.19
N TYR A 61 -16.34 2.64 -17.07
CA TYR A 61 -16.25 3.32 -15.78
C TYR A 61 -15.01 4.21 -15.71
N ASP A 62 -15.22 5.47 -15.36
CA ASP A 62 -14.16 6.44 -15.13
C ASP A 62 -13.62 6.33 -13.69
N PHE A 63 -12.50 5.63 -13.54
CA PHE A 63 -11.72 5.57 -12.30
C PHE A 63 -10.76 6.77 -12.16
N VAL A 64 -10.43 7.44 -13.26
CA VAL A 64 -9.43 8.50 -13.29
C VAL A 64 -9.99 9.75 -12.63
N THR A 65 -11.20 10.19 -13.01
CA THR A 65 -11.85 11.33 -12.35
C THR A 65 -12.22 10.96 -10.92
N LEU A 66 -11.48 11.50 -9.94
CA LEU A 66 -11.70 11.26 -8.52
C LEU A 66 -13.11 11.69 -8.10
N LYS A 67 -13.92 10.71 -7.74
CA LYS A 67 -15.28 10.84 -7.19
C LYS A 67 -15.40 9.84 -6.05
N GLU A 68 -16.37 10.10 -5.16
CA GLU A 68 -16.65 9.19 -4.04
C GLU A 68 -16.84 7.77 -4.55
N THR A 69 -16.28 6.80 -3.83
CA THR A 69 -16.38 5.35 -4.06
C THR A 69 -15.51 4.78 -5.18
N ASN A 70 -14.75 5.59 -5.92
CA ASN A 70 -13.85 5.10 -6.96
C ASN A 70 -12.84 4.09 -6.44
N SER A 71 -12.16 4.44 -5.34
CA SER A 71 -11.16 3.60 -4.69
C SER A 71 -11.79 2.36 -4.06
N THR A 72 -13.03 2.45 -3.55
CA THR A 72 -13.80 1.29 -3.08
C THR A 72 -14.05 0.31 -4.21
N LEU A 73 -14.61 0.77 -5.34
CA LEU A 73 -14.85 -0.10 -6.49
C LEU A 73 -13.55 -0.67 -7.06
N PHE A 74 -12.48 0.13 -7.13
CA PHE A 74 -11.17 -0.36 -7.59
C PHE A 74 -10.65 -1.46 -6.66
N LYS A 75 -10.78 -1.29 -5.34
CA LYS A 75 -10.44 -2.31 -4.35
C LYS A 75 -11.30 -3.57 -4.53
N ASP A 76 -12.57 -3.45 -4.87
CA ASP A 76 -13.44 -4.59 -5.17
C ASP A 76 -13.04 -5.31 -6.46
N MET A 77 -12.56 -4.60 -7.48
CA MET A 77 -11.96 -5.23 -8.65
C MET A 77 -10.68 -6.00 -8.30
N VAL A 78 -9.86 -5.49 -7.38
CA VAL A 78 -8.71 -6.24 -6.84
C VAL A 78 -9.18 -7.49 -6.09
N ARG A 79 -10.23 -7.40 -5.26
CA ARG A 79 -10.83 -8.58 -4.60
C ARG A 79 -11.30 -9.61 -5.61
N LEU A 80 -11.94 -9.18 -6.69
CA LEU A 80 -12.38 -10.04 -7.77
C LEU A 80 -11.19 -10.79 -8.42
N VAL A 81 -10.08 -10.10 -8.73
CA VAL A 81 -8.86 -10.74 -9.26
C VAL A 81 -8.35 -11.83 -8.31
N LEU A 82 -8.24 -11.55 -7.01
CA LEU A 82 -7.77 -12.51 -6.01
C LEU A 82 -8.73 -13.70 -5.88
N ALA A 83 -10.05 -13.44 -5.80
CA ALA A 83 -11.06 -14.48 -5.70
C ALA A 83 -11.08 -15.40 -6.93
N LEU A 84 -10.96 -14.83 -8.15
CA LEU A 84 -10.90 -15.60 -9.40
C LEU A 84 -9.63 -16.47 -9.47
N ASP A 85 -8.48 -15.99 -8.98
CA ASP A 85 -7.25 -16.79 -8.91
C ASP A 85 -7.37 -17.95 -7.93
N VAL A 86 -7.90 -17.69 -6.72
CA VAL A 86 -8.14 -18.72 -5.71
C VAL A 86 -9.15 -19.76 -6.20
N ASN A 87 -10.19 -19.33 -6.93
CA ASN A 87 -11.12 -20.24 -7.58
C ASN A 87 -10.40 -21.07 -8.66
N GLY A 88 -9.65 -20.41 -9.54
CA GLY A 88 -8.79 -21.03 -10.55
C GLY A 88 -9.50 -21.61 -11.77
N LYS A 89 -10.81 -21.37 -11.95
CA LYS A 89 -11.58 -21.83 -13.12
C LYS A 89 -11.83 -20.74 -14.18
N HIS A 90 -11.63 -19.47 -13.82
CA HIS A 90 -12.00 -18.32 -14.64
C HIS A 90 -10.80 -17.41 -14.92
N ASP A 91 -9.69 -18.01 -15.39
CA ASP A 91 -8.42 -17.29 -15.59
C ASP A 91 -8.54 -16.17 -16.64
N ASP A 92 -9.34 -16.38 -17.68
CA ASP A 92 -9.60 -15.35 -18.71
C ASP A 92 -10.24 -14.09 -18.10
N LEU A 93 -11.19 -14.25 -17.18
CA LEU A 93 -11.83 -13.13 -16.49
C LEU A 93 -10.86 -12.46 -15.51
N ARG A 94 -10.02 -13.25 -14.82
CA ARG A 94 -8.99 -12.73 -13.92
C ARG A 94 -8.01 -11.83 -14.69
N LEU A 95 -7.55 -12.30 -15.85
CA LEU A 95 -6.63 -11.55 -16.72
C LEU A 95 -7.31 -10.29 -17.27
N LEU A 96 -8.54 -10.39 -17.77
CA LEU A 96 -9.28 -9.24 -18.29
C LEU A 96 -9.45 -8.12 -17.25
N VAL A 97 -9.88 -8.46 -16.03
CA VAL A 97 -10.02 -7.49 -14.95
C VAL A 97 -8.65 -6.95 -14.53
N GLY A 98 -7.65 -7.83 -14.41
CA GLY A 98 -6.28 -7.45 -14.10
C GLY A 98 -5.72 -6.43 -15.08
N ASP A 99 -5.73 -6.73 -16.38
CA ASP A 99 -5.22 -5.87 -17.44
C ASP A 99 -5.88 -4.49 -17.41
N LYS A 100 -7.21 -4.44 -17.24
CA LYS A 100 -7.94 -3.18 -17.09
C LYS A 100 -7.45 -2.36 -15.89
N LEU A 101 -7.18 -2.98 -14.74
CA LEU A 101 -6.64 -2.26 -13.57
C LEU A 101 -5.23 -1.74 -13.86
N PHE A 102 -4.38 -2.55 -14.48
CA PHE A 102 -3.01 -2.15 -14.82
C PHE A 102 -2.95 -0.98 -15.79
N ASP A 103 -3.83 -0.96 -16.80
CA ASP A 103 -3.94 0.14 -17.75
C ASP A 103 -4.35 1.45 -17.08
N LEU A 104 -5.17 1.40 -16.01
CA LEU A 104 -5.71 2.57 -15.33
C LEU A 104 -4.81 3.16 -14.26
N ILE A 105 -3.97 2.34 -13.60
CA ILE A 105 -3.18 2.75 -12.44
C ILE A 105 -2.36 4.04 -12.70
N PRO A 106 -1.61 4.17 -13.81
CA PRO A 106 -0.78 5.35 -14.03
C PRO A 106 -1.59 6.65 -14.12
N ASP A 107 -2.74 6.60 -14.80
CA ASP A 107 -3.60 7.78 -14.99
C ASP A 107 -4.25 8.21 -13.67
N VAL A 108 -4.72 7.24 -12.87
CA VAL A 108 -5.25 7.51 -11.52
C VAL A 108 -4.18 8.13 -10.62
N VAL A 109 -2.98 7.53 -10.58
CA VAL A 109 -1.87 7.99 -9.74
C VAL A 109 -1.41 9.40 -10.15
N ASN A 110 -1.33 9.67 -11.46
CA ASN A 110 -0.98 10.98 -11.97
C ASN A 110 -2.05 12.02 -11.62
N ASN A 111 -3.34 11.69 -11.75
CA ASN A 111 -4.41 12.59 -11.37
C ASN A 111 -4.40 12.90 -9.86
N ILE A 112 -4.15 11.90 -8.99
CA ILE A 112 -3.98 12.12 -7.55
C ILE A 112 -2.83 13.10 -7.28
N LYS A 113 -1.67 12.90 -7.94
CA LYS A 113 -0.50 13.78 -7.81
C LYS A 113 -0.80 15.21 -8.25
N GLU A 114 -1.47 15.39 -9.38
CA GLU A 114 -1.84 16.73 -9.88
C GLU A 114 -2.81 17.43 -8.92
N GLN A 115 -3.81 16.69 -8.43
CA GLN A 115 -4.82 17.24 -7.52
C GLN A 115 -4.32 17.45 -6.09
N SER A 116 -3.21 16.82 -5.68
CA SER A 116 -2.61 17.06 -4.37
C SER A 116 -1.95 18.44 -4.25
N LYS A 117 -1.67 19.10 -5.39
CA LYS A 117 -1.14 20.47 -5.46
C LYS A 117 0.12 20.70 -4.60
N GLY A 118 0.93 19.66 -4.37
CA GLY A 118 2.13 19.77 -3.53
C GLY A 118 1.84 19.88 -2.03
N TYR A 119 0.76 19.28 -1.57
CA TYR A 119 0.47 19.03 -0.15
C TYR A 119 1.71 18.44 0.59
N PRO A 120 1.98 18.83 1.85
CA PRO A 120 1.17 19.69 2.73
C PRO A 120 1.40 21.20 2.56
N ARG A 121 2.25 21.65 1.63
CA ARG A 121 2.53 23.10 1.46
C ARG A 121 1.30 23.87 0.96
N ASN A 122 0.42 23.20 0.22
CA ASN A 122 -0.85 23.73 -0.21
C ASN A 122 -1.99 22.85 0.31
N PRO A 123 -3.15 23.42 0.65
CA PRO A 123 -4.30 22.65 1.10
C PRO A 123 -4.81 21.72 -0.01
N MET A 124 -5.20 20.52 0.38
CA MET A 124 -5.74 19.49 -0.51
C MET A 124 -7.20 19.21 -0.15
N ASN A 125 -8.01 18.88 -1.17
CA ASN A 125 -9.39 18.45 -0.96
C ASN A 125 -9.41 17.10 -0.21
N ALA A 126 -10.25 16.98 0.82
CA ALA A 126 -10.42 15.75 1.59
C ALA A 126 -10.76 14.53 0.74
N LEU A 127 -11.53 14.71 -0.35
CA LEU A 127 -11.84 13.64 -1.31
C LEU A 127 -10.57 13.10 -2.00
N VAL A 128 -9.64 13.97 -2.38
CA VAL A 128 -8.37 13.56 -3.02
C VAL A 128 -7.54 12.74 -2.04
N TRP A 129 -7.50 13.16 -0.78
CA TRP A 129 -6.83 12.40 0.28
C TRP A 129 -7.49 11.03 0.49
N ALA A 130 -8.81 11.00 0.66
CA ALA A 130 -9.56 9.78 0.96
C ALA A 130 -9.49 8.76 -0.19
N GLU A 131 -9.76 9.20 -1.43
CA GLU A 131 -9.67 8.32 -2.60
C GLU A 131 -8.23 7.88 -2.85
N GLY A 132 -7.25 8.79 -2.71
CA GLY A 132 -5.84 8.43 -2.85
C GLY A 132 -5.37 7.40 -1.81
N ALA A 133 -5.80 7.54 -0.56
CA ALA A 133 -5.56 6.56 0.49
C ALA A 133 -6.19 5.19 0.14
N GLY A 134 -7.41 5.19 -0.39
CA GLY A 134 -8.10 3.98 -0.84
C GLY A 134 -7.38 3.28 -2.00
N PHE A 135 -6.94 4.03 -3.02
CA PHE A 135 -6.14 3.48 -4.12
C PHE A 135 -4.80 2.93 -3.62
N ARG A 136 -4.10 3.66 -2.73
CA ARG A 136 -2.87 3.18 -2.08
C ARG A 136 -3.09 1.83 -1.39
N ALA A 137 -4.18 1.68 -0.64
CA ALA A 137 -4.52 0.43 0.04
C ALA A 137 -4.84 -0.71 -0.94
N ALA A 138 -5.50 -0.42 -2.07
CA ALA A 138 -5.74 -1.40 -3.11
C ALA A 138 -4.43 -1.86 -3.79
N LEU A 139 -3.48 -0.94 -4.02
CA LEU A 139 -2.14 -1.29 -4.54
C LEU A 139 -1.37 -2.18 -3.57
N ASN A 140 -1.49 -2.00 -2.25
CA ASN A 140 -0.88 -2.91 -1.27
C ASN A 140 -1.36 -4.35 -1.44
N ALA A 141 -2.67 -4.55 -1.69
CA ALA A 141 -3.21 -5.88 -1.93
C ALA A 141 -2.67 -6.51 -3.23
N LEU A 142 -2.53 -5.72 -4.30
CA LEU A 142 -1.88 -6.17 -5.54
C LEU A 142 -0.40 -6.48 -5.35
N ILE A 143 0.34 -5.67 -4.58
CA ILE A 143 1.75 -5.92 -4.26
C ILE A 143 1.90 -7.23 -3.50
N TYR A 144 1.08 -7.45 -2.47
CA TYR A 144 1.04 -8.72 -1.76
C TYR A 144 0.78 -9.90 -2.70
N TYR A 145 -0.23 -9.77 -3.56
CA TYR A 145 -0.58 -10.79 -4.55
C TYR A 145 0.57 -11.10 -5.51
N TYR A 146 1.21 -10.09 -6.11
CA TYR A 146 2.31 -10.30 -7.06
C TYR A 146 3.62 -10.71 -6.39
N ARG A 147 3.78 -10.46 -5.08
CA ARG A 147 4.89 -11.02 -4.29
C ARG A 147 4.79 -12.53 -4.18
N LEU A 148 3.58 -13.06 -3.98
CA LEU A 148 3.35 -14.51 -3.98
C LEU A 148 3.54 -15.16 -5.36
N LYS A 149 3.43 -14.37 -6.43
CA LYS A 149 3.63 -14.82 -7.82
C LYS A 149 5.08 -14.70 -8.29
N ASP A 150 5.96 -14.10 -7.49
CA ASP A 150 7.37 -13.85 -7.82
C ASP A 150 7.55 -13.11 -9.17
N ASN A 151 6.74 -12.07 -9.40
CA ASN A 151 6.81 -11.25 -10.60
C ASN A 151 7.43 -9.88 -10.28
N ALA A 152 8.76 -9.78 -10.43
CA ALA A 152 9.53 -8.58 -10.07
C ALA A 152 9.16 -7.34 -10.89
N ASP A 153 8.90 -7.47 -12.19
CA ASP A 153 8.54 -6.34 -13.06
C ASP A 153 7.20 -5.73 -12.65
N THR A 154 6.21 -6.60 -12.39
CA THR A 154 4.89 -6.16 -11.93
C THR A 154 4.96 -5.58 -10.52
N LEU A 155 5.74 -6.17 -9.62
CA LEU A 155 6.00 -5.62 -8.29
C LEU A 155 6.60 -4.21 -8.38
N HIS A 156 7.62 -4.03 -9.21
CA HIS A 156 8.24 -2.73 -9.43
C HIS A 156 7.21 -1.70 -9.90
N PHE A 157 6.39 -2.03 -10.89
CA PHE A 157 5.32 -1.14 -11.35
C PHE A 157 4.38 -0.73 -10.21
N LEU A 158 3.89 -1.67 -9.42
CA LEU A 158 2.92 -1.40 -8.35
C LEU A 158 3.53 -0.61 -7.19
N ILE A 159 4.74 -0.98 -6.75
CA ILE A 159 5.47 -0.32 -5.67
C ILE A 159 5.75 1.14 -6.05
N MET A 160 6.24 1.39 -7.27
CA MET A 160 6.53 2.75 -7.74
C MET A 160 5.28 3.63 -7.78
N ASN A 161 4.15 3.09 -8.26
CA ASN A 161 2.88 3.81 -8.29
C ASN A 161 2.33 4.09 -6.88
N ARG A 162 2.42 3.10 -5.97
CA ARG A 162 2.03 3.28 -4.57
C ARG A 162 2.86 4.36 -3.89
N THR A 163 4.19 4.30 -4.04
CA THR A 163 5.11 5.30 -3.48
C THR A 163 4.81 6.70 -4.01
N GLN A 164 4.47 6.84 -5.29
CA GLN A 164 4.06 8.13 -5.86
C GLN A 164 2.79 8.69 -5.20
N ILE A 165 1.78 7.84 -4.91
CA ILE A 165 0.60 8.27 -4.13
C ILE A 165 1.04 8.75 -2.75
N THR A 166 1.83 7.95 -2.03
CA THR A 166 2.31 8.29 -0.67
C THR A 166 3.02 9.63 -0.65
N LEU A 167 3.99 9.86 -1.54
CA LEU A 167 4.71 11.13 -1.62
C LEU A 167 3.81 12.31 -1.98
N SER A 168 2.70 12.07 -2.70
CA SER A 168 1.80 13.12 -3.14
C SER A 168 0.81 13.58 -2.07
N ILE A 169 0.27 12.66 -1.27
CA ILE A 169 -0.83 12.94 -0.33
C ILE A 169 -0.50 12.65 1.14
N MET A 170 0.57 11.91 1.39
CA MET A 170 0.99 11.40 2.70
C MET A 170 2.49 11.66 2.95
N GLY A 171 3.13 12.55 2.19
CA GLY A 171 4.57 12.76 2.20
C GLY A 171 5.15 13.28 3.52
N HIS A 172 4.31 13.75 4.44
CA HIS A 172 4.70 14.17 5.79
C HIS A 172 4.54 13.07 6.84
N TYR A 173 3.90 11.94 6.52
CA TYR A 173 3.80 10.77 7.40
C TYR A 173 5.04 9.88 7.21
N ARG A 174 6.08 10.13 8.01
CA ARG A 174 7.38 9.44 7.88
C ARG A 174 7.27 7.93 8.01
N HIS A 175 6.40 7.45 8.90
CA HIS A 175 6.11 6.03 9.09
C HIS A 175 5.48 5.35 7.86
N LEU A 176 4.94 6.11 6.90
CA LEU A 176 4.50 5.60 5.59
C LEU A 176 5.56 5.80 4.50
N VAL A 177 6.19 6.98 4.47
CA VAL A 177 7.19 7.33 3.46
C VAL A 177 8.42 6.41 3.54
N GLY A 178 8.92 6.14 4.75
CA GLY A 178 10.09 5.30 4.97
C GLY A 178 9.94 3.90 4.36
N PRO A 179 8.94 3.13 4.81
CA PRO A 179 8.68 1.80 4.26
C PRO A 179 8.46 1.80 2.74
N ASP A 180 7.73 2.79 2.20
CA ASP A 180 7.46 2.85 0.76
C ASP A 180 8.74 3.14 -0.06
N MET A 181 9.59 4.04 0.43
CA MET A 181 10.88 4.35 -0.20
C MET A 181 11.86 3.18 -0.09
N LEU A 182 11.90 2.48 1.05
CA LEU A 182 12.70 1.28 1.23
C LEU A 182 12.27 0.16 0.28
N GLU A 183 10.97 -0.10 0.18
CA GLU A 183 10.45 -1.13 -0.73
C GLU A 183 10.74 -0.77 -2.19
N SER A 184 10.68 0.52 -2.54
CA SER A 184 11.08 1.04 -3.85
C SER A 184 12.58 0.80 -4.12
N ALA A 185 13.43 1.01 -3.12
CA ALA A 185 14.86 0.74 -3.23
C ALA A 185 15.15 -0.76 -3.41
N GLN A 186 14.50 -1.61 -2.61
CA GLN A 186 14.68 -3.06 -2.62
C GLN A 186 14.28 -3.67 -3.96
N ILE A 187 13.16 -3.24 -4.55
CA ILE A 187 12.74 -3.77 -5.85
C ILE A 187 13.67 -3.28 -6.98
N LYS A 188 14.22 -2.07 -6.89
CA LYS A 188 15.26 -1.59 -7.81
C LYS A 188 16.53 -2.42 -7.73
N GLU A 189 16.96 -2.74 -6.51
CA GLU A 189 18.11 -3.62 -6.29
C GLU A 189 17.86 -5.03 -6.84
N GLN A 190 16.67 -5.61 -6.61
CA GLN A 190 16.29 -6.91 -7.15
C GLN A 190 16.36 -6.94 -8.69
N LEU A 191 16.06 -5.83 -9.35
CA LEU A 191 16.16 -5.67 -10.80
C LEU A 191 17.57 -5.31 -11.29
N GLY A 192 18.56 -5.21 -10.39
CA GLY A 192 19.95 -4.89 -10.71
C GLY A 192 20.23 -3.40 -10.91
N ASP A 193 19.29 -2.51 -10.61
CA ASP A 193 19.43 -1.05 -10.71
C ASP A 193 19.95 -0.46 -9.39
N THR A 194 21.22 -0.74 -9.09
CA THR A 194 21.87 -0.35 -7.82
C THR A 194 21.93 1.17 -7.63
N ASP A 195 22.15 1.94 -8.70
CA ASP A 195 22.22 3.40 -8.62
C ASP A 195 20.87 4.03 -8.26
N ALA A 196 19.78 3.52 -8.85
CA ALA A 196 18.44 3.95 -8.45
C ALA A 196 18.11 3.51 -7.01
N ALA A 197 18.46 2.28 -6.63
CA ALA A 197 18.26 1.79 -5.26
C ALA A 197 18.96 2.69 -4.23
N LEU A 198 20.24 3.02 -4.46
CA LEU A 198 21.00 3.96 -3.64
C LEU A 198 20.36 5.35 -3.56
N SER A 199 19.76 5.82 -4.65
CA SER A 199 19.06 7.11 -4.66
C SER A 199 17.85 7.11 -3.73
N PHE A 200 17.08 6.02 -3.69
CA PHE A 200 15.97 5.86 -2.75
C PHE A 200 16.45 5.76 -1.29
N TYR A 201 17.47 4.95 -1.00
CA TYR A 201 18.01 4.86 0.36
C TYR A 201 18.55 6.21 0.86
N LYS A 202 19.25 6.96 -0.01
CA LYS A 202 19.74 8.30 0.33
C LYS A 202 18.63 9.33 0.52
N ALA A 203 17.48 9.17 -0.14
CA ALA A 203 16.33 10.01 0.11
C ALA A 203 15.76 9.76 1.53
N VAL A 204 15.70 8.51 1.97
CA VAL A 204 15.32 8.16 3.36
C VAL A 204 16.29 8.78 4.37
N ASP A 205 17.61 8.68 4.14
CA ASP A 205 18.63 9.36 4.96
C ASP A 205 18.40 10.88 5.01
N ALA A 206 18.23 11.51 3.85
CA ALA A 206 18.04 12.95 3.76
C ALA A 206 16.82 13.44 4.54
N ASP A 207 15.70 12.69 4.48
CA ASP A 207 14.45 13.07 5.11
C ASP A 207 14.42 12.77 6.61
N PHE A 208 15.07 11.67 7.07
CA PHE A 208 14.88 11.16 8.45
C PHE A 208 16.11 11.24 9.35
N LYS A 209 17.31 11.58 8.86
CA LYS A 209 18.53 11.60 9.68
C LYS A 209 18.44 12.43 10.97
N ASN A 210 17.57 13.45 11.00
CA ASN A 210 17.40 14.31 12.17
C ASN A 210 16.51 13.66 13.25
N GLU A 211 15.74 12.63 12.94
CA GLU A 211 14.87 11.94 13.90
C GLU A 211 15.68 11.28 15.02
N LEU A 212 16.79 10.61 14.67
CA LEU A 212 17.69 10.02 15.67
C LEU A 212 18.21 11.08 16.65
N SER A 213 18.55 12.29 16.16
CA SER A 213 19.01 13.36 17.02
C SER A 213 17.95 13.82 18.03
N TRP A 214 16.66 13.73 17.68
CA TRP A 214 15.59 14.11 18.59
C TRP A 214 15.50 13.13 19.79
N PHE A 215 15.51 11.83 19.52
CA PHE A 215 15.48 10.78 20.55
C PHE A 215 16.77 10.68 21.36
N ALA A 216 17.92 11.02 20.77
CA ALA A 216 19.17 11.11 21.50
C ALA A 216 19.17 12.25 22.53
N ASN A 217 18.49 13.37 22.22
CA ASN A 217 18.43 14.55 23.07
C ASN A 217 17.23 14.55 24.05
N THR A 218 16.27 13.65 23.87
CA THR A 218 15.03 13.57 24.67
C THR A 218 14.81 12.14 25.17
N PRO A 219 15.74 11.56 25.96
CA PRO A 219 15.68 10.15 26.36
C PRO A 219 14.45 9.79 27.20
N GLU A 220 13.83 10.77 27.85
CA GLU A 220 12.58 10.65 28.59
C GLU A 220 11.32 10.50 27.72
N ALA A 221 11.40 10.85 26.42
CA ALA A 221 10.28 10.67 25.49
C ALA A 221 10.25 9.22 25.01
N GLY A 222 9.16 8.51 25.33
CA GLY A 222 8.91 7.17 24.81
C GLY A 222 8.67 7.17 23.29
N LEU A 223 9.07 6.10 22.62
CA LEU A 223 8.76 5.87 21.20
C LEU A 223 7.31 5.44 21.05
N ASN A 224 6.56 6.06 20.13
CA ASN A 224 5.30 5.47 19.67
C ASN A 224 5.56 4.50 18.48
N GLU A 225 4.53 3.81 18.01
CA GLU A 225 4.64 2.85 16.90
C GLU A 225 5.16 3.49 15.59
N GLU A 226 4.74 4.72 15.29
CA GLU A 226 5.18 5.45 14.09
C GLU A 226 6.67 5.80 14.13
N ASP A 227 7.17 6.15 15.32
CA ASP A 227 8.58 6.45 15.56
C ASP A 227 9.44 5.20 15.35
N VAL A 228 8.99 4.06 15.87
CA VAL A 228 9.65 2.76 15.66
C VAL A 228 9.78 2.46 14.17
N VAL A 229 8.68 2.57 13.42
CA VAL A 229 8.67 2.32 11.97
C VAL A 229 9.61 3.28 11.22
N THR A 230 9.65 4.56 11.63
CA THR A 230 10.51 5.58 11.02
C THR A 230 11.99 5.30 11.28
N LEU A 231 12.37 5.01 12.53
CA LEU A 231 13.75 4.70 12.92
C LEU A 231 14.23 3.39 12.32
N GLU A 232 13.39 2.34 12.29
CA GLU A 232 13.71 1.11 11.57
C GLU A 232 13.95 1.36 10.08
N SER A 233 13.16 2.25 9.48
CA SER A 233 13.31 2.57 8.06
C SER A 233 14.64 3.27 7.80
N LEU A 234 15.02 4.22 8.65
CA LEU A 234 16.31 4.91 8.59
C LEU A 234 17.47 3.94 8.76
N LYS A 235 17.41 3.05 9.78
CA LYS A 235 18.43 2.02 10.01
C LYS A 235 18.62 1.13 8.79
N LYS A 236 17.53 0.57 8.25
CA LYS A 236 17.58 -0.29 7.05
C LYS A 236 18.15 0.44 5.82
N ALA A 237 17.86 1.73 5.67
CA ALA A 237 18.43 2.54 4.60
C ALA A 237 19.94 2.70 4.75
N TRP A 238 20.41 3.06 5.95
CA TRP A 238 21.83 3.20 6.26
C TRP A 238 22.61 1.90 6.10
N GLU A 239 22.10 0.78 6.62
CA GLU A 239 22.69 -0.55 6.42
C GLU A 239 22.80 -0.91 4.93
N SER A 240 21.79 -0.55 4.14
CA SER A 240 21.79 -0.79 2.70
C SER A 240 22.79 0.12 1.95
N ILE A 241 22.92 1.40 2.36
CA ILE A 241 23.92 2.32 1.80
C ILE A 241 25.33 1.79 2.07
N ASP A 242 25.63 1.41 3.30
CA ASP A 242 26.94 0.87 3.69
C ASP A 242 27.25 -0.42 2.90
N ARG A 243 26.30 -1.35 2.82
CA ARG A 243 26.44 -2.59 2.06
C ARG A 243 26.70 -2.35 0.57
N LEU A 244 25.92 -1.48 -0.07
CA LEU A 244 26.02 -1.21 -1.51
C LEU A 244 27.24 -0.34 -1.86
N SER A 245 27.67 0.53 -0.94
CA SER A 245 28.83 1.43 -1.13
C SER A 245 30.14 0.83 -0.62
N GLN A 246 30.10 -0.33 0.03
CA GLN A 246 31.23 -0.99 0.69
C GLN A 246 31.91 -0.09 1.74
N THR A 247 31.09 0.54 2.58
CA THR A 247 31.51 1.42 3.68
C THR A 247 30.96 0.93 5.01
N ASP A 248 31.43 1.52 6.11
CA ASP A 248 30.92 1.35 7.47
C ASP A 248 30.51 2.69 8.11
N GLN A 249 30.22 3.69 7.27
CA GLN A 249 30.00 5.07 7.66
C GLN A 249 28.86 5.21 8.68
N TYR A 250 27.82 4.39 8.55
CA TYR A 250 26.62 4.49 9.36
C TYR A 250 26.55 3.44 10.48
N SER A 251 27.55 2.56 10.59
CA SER A 251 27.55 1.45 11.54
C SER A 251 27.34 1.88 12.99
N GLU A 252 27.93 3.00 13.42
CA GLU A 252 27.74 3.51 14.78
C GLU A 252 26.37 4.17 14.98
N LEU A 253 25.83 4.83 13.94
CA LEU A 253 24.50 5.42 13.98
C LEU A 253 23.40 4.35 14.05
N CYS A 254 23.59 3.22 13.36
CA CYS A 254 22.68 2.08 13.47
C CYS A 254 22.64 1.50 14.89
N LYS A 255 23.77 1.45 15.61
CA LYS A 255 23.78 1.02 17.02
C LYS A 255 23.05 2.01 17.93
N GLN A 256 23.14 3.31 17.65
CA GLN A 256 22.39 4.32 18.40
C GLN A 256 20.89 4.15 18.19
N ILE A 257 20.45 3.82 16.96
CA ILE A 257 19.04 3.46 16.71
C ILE A 257 18.65 2.22 17.54
N ASP A 258 19.47 1.18 17.56
CA ASP A 258 19.18 -0.03 18.36
C ASP A 258 19.05 0.27 19.86
N GLU A 259 19.90 1.14 20.40
CA GLU A 259 19.79 1.61 21.77
C GLU A 259 18.45 2.33 22.00
N VAL A 260 18.10 3.29 21.13
CA VAL A 260 16.84 4.05 21.21
C VAL A 260 15.64 3.11 21.15
N LEU A 261 15.60 2.17 20.20
CA LEU A 261 14.53 1.20 20.03
C LEU A 261 14.41 0.20 21.20
N SER A 262 15.48 0.01 21.98
CA SER A 262 15.47 -0.87 23.15
C SER A 262 14.94 -0.22 24.44
N ARG A 263 14.69 1.10 24.43
CA ARG A 263 14.18 1.82 25.60
C ARG A 263 12.74 1.39 25.88
N GLU A 264 12.44 1.11 27.15
CA GLU A 264 11.05 0.83 27.56
C GLU A 264 10.19 2.08 27.33
N HIS A 265 9.04 1.89 26.68
CA HIS A 265 8.06 2.96 26.53
C HIS A 265 7.49 3.27 27.92
N ILE A 266 7.84 4.42 28.47
CA ILE A 266 7.21 4.96 29.68
C ILE A 266 6.08 5.87 29.21
N GLU A 267 4.84 5.39 29.26
CA GLU A 267 3.67 6.28 29.17
C GLU A 267 3.77 7.26 30.33
N ILE A 268 3.94 8.54 30.02
CA ILE A 268 3.79 9.60 31.02
C ILE A 268 2.31 9.59 31.40
N PRO A 269 1.94 9.35 32.67
CA PRO A 269 0.55 9.34 33.08
C PRO A 269 -0.12 10.64 32.64
N ASP A 270 -1.30 10.54 32.03
CA ASP A 270 -2.12 11.70 31.71
C ASP A 270 -2.30 12.53 32.98
N PHE A 271 -1.81 13.77 32.97
CA PHE A 271 -1.97 14.72 34.08
C PHE A 271 -3.44 15.22 34.23
N ASP A 272 -4.35 14.68 33.44
CA ASP A 272 -5.77 15.07 33.38
C ASP A 272 -6.71 14.12 34.15
N GLU A 273 -6.19 13.07 34.82
CA GLU A 273 -6.92 12.48 35.95
C GLU A 273 -6.72 13.39 37.17
N GLU A 274 -7.41 14.54 37.18
CA GLU A 274 -7.72 15.23 38.42
C GLU A 274 -8.46 14.22 39.30
N ASP A 275 -7.83 13.82 40.40
CA ASP A 275 -8.43 13.08 41.51
C ASP A 275 -9.72 13.82 41.95
N GLU A 276 -10.87 13.50 41.35
CA GLU A 276 -12.19 13.82 41.88
C GLU A 276 -12.46 12.93 43.10
N ASP A 277 -11.71 13.13 44.18
CA ASP A 277 -12.03 12.58 45.50
C ASP A 277 -11.44 13.49 46.60
N GLU A 278 -12.19 14.54 46.97
CA GLU A 278 -12.29 15.05 48.36
C GLU A 278 -13.58 15.89 48.59
#